data_AF-A0A529MDJ1-F1
#
_entry.id   AF-A0A529MDJ1-F1
#
_cell.length_a   1.000
_cell.length_b   1.000
_cell.length_c   1.000
_cell.angle_alpha   90.00
_cell.angle_beta   90.00
_cell.angle_gamma   90.00
#
_symmetry.space_group_name_H-M   'P 1'
#
loop_
_entity.id
_entity.type
_entity.pdbx_description
1 polymer ?
#
loop_
_entity_poly.entity_id
_entity_poly.type
_entity_poly.pdbx_seq_one_letter_code
_entity_poly.pdbx_strand_id
1 'polypeptide(L)'
;VNGASDFWKAAEAGVKKAQGELPDYNLELKYPEQSSVAIQQRLMDDLVTAGVKGIMVSAVDPKTSTDGLNKIASQTALFTTDSDAPQTKRVAYIGSS
;
A
#
# COMPACT_ATOMS: atom_id res chain seq x y z
N VAL A 1 1.46 -9.50 10.41
CA VAL A 1 2.77 -9.35 9.73
C VAL A 1 2.52 -8.64 8.42
N ASN A 2 3.30 -7.61 8.10
CA ASN A 2 3.09 -6.81 6.89
C ASN A 2 3.91 -7.39 5.72
N GLY A 3 3.51 -8.59 5.31
CA GLY A 3 4.10 -9.41 4.25
C GLY A 3 3.13 -10.52 3.83
N ALA A 4 3.58 -11.44 2.96
CA ALA A 4 2.75 -12.55 2.49
C ALA A 4 2.21 -13.41 3.65
N SER A 5 0.90 -13.50 3.79
CA SER A 5 0.21 -14.19 4.89
C SER A 5 -1.23 -14.50 4.52
N ASP A 6 -1.78 -15.58 5.08
CA ASP A 6 -3.19 -15.96 4.95
C ASP A 6 -4.16 -14.87 5.41
N PHE A 7 -3.70 -13.96 6.28
CA PHE A 7 -4.45 -12.77 6.68
C PHE A 7 -4.97 -11.97 5.47
N TRP A 8 -4.18 -11.89 4.38
CA TRP A 8 -4.51 -11.06 3.22
C TRP A 8 -5.42 -11.73 2.20
N LYS A 9 -5.76 -13.02 2.36
CA LYS A 9 -6.66 -13.74 1.43
C LYS A 9 -8.02 -13.05 1.30
N ALA A 10 -8.55 -12.51 2.40
CA ALA A 10 -9.81 -11.76 2.38
C ALA A 10 -9.66 -10.43 1.63
N ALA A 11 -8.55 -9.73 1.81
CA ALA A 11 -8.25 -8.50 1.08
C ALA A 11 -8.10 -8.75 -0.42
N GLU A 12 -7.41 -9.83 -0.81
CA GLU A 12 -7.27 -10.26 -2.20
C GLU A 12 -8.63 -10.57 -2.85
N ALA A 13 -9.49 -11.30 -2.15
CA ALA A 13 -10.85 -11.56 -2.62
C ALA A 13 -11.67 -10.25 -2.78
N GLY A 14 -11.49 -9.30 -1.86
CA GLY A 14 -12.09 -7.97 -1.95
C GLY A 14 -11.63 -7.18 -3.17
N VAL A 15 -10.31 -7.14 -3.43
CA VAL A 15 -9.74 -6.49 -4.62
C VAL A 15 -10.27 -7.15 -5.90
N LYS A 16 -10.33 -8.48 -5.94
CA LYS A 16 -10.88 -9.23 -7.08
C LYS A 16 -12.35 -8.91 -7.34
N LYS A 17 -13.16 -8.77 -6.29
CA LYS A 17 -14.55 -8.35 -6.43
C LYS A 17 -14.64 -6.90 -6.94
N ALA A 18 -13.90 -5.98 -6.33
CA ALA A 18 -13.87 -4.57 -6.70
C ALA A 18 -13.46 -4.35 -8.16
N GLN A 19 -12.57 -5.19 -8.70
CA GLN A 19 -12.18 -5.13 -10.10
C GLN A 19 -13.37 -5.31 -11.07
N GLY A 20 -14.38 -6.09 -10.68
CA GLY A 20 -15.61 -6.24 -11.47
C GLY A 20 -16.56 -5.03 -11.36
N GLU A 21 -16.43 -4.24 -10.28
CA GLU A 21 -17.24 -3.04 -10.02
C GLU A 21 -16.58 -1.76 -10.57
N LEU A 22 -15.27 -1.80 -10.82
CA LEU A 22 -14.44 -0.67 -11.25
C LEU A 22 -13.72 -0.98 -12.57
N PRO A 23 -14.44 -1.13 -13.70
CA PRO A 23 -13.87 -1.58 -14.97
C PRO A 23 -12.86 -0.60 -15.60
N ASP A 24 -12.94 0.68 -15.23
CA ASP A 24 -12.04 1.74 -15.73
C ASP A 24 -10.68 1.76 -15.00
N TYR A 25 -10.51 0.91 -13.98
CA TYR A 25 -9.31 0.82 -13.17
C TYR A 25 -8.70 -0.58 -13.24
N ASN A 26 -7.37 -0.66 -13.20
CA ASN A 26 -6.66 -1.91 -12.95
C ASN A 26 -6.28 -1.95 -11.46
N LEU A 27 -6.78 -2.95 -10.73
CA LEU A 27 -6.56 -3.13 -9.31
C LEU A 27 -5.64 -4.34 -9.09
N GLU A 28 -4.53 -4.11 -8.41
CA GLU A 28 -3.56 -5.15 -8.10
C GLU A 28 -3.27 -5.19 -6.61
N LEU A 29 -3.12 -6.41 -6.09
CA LEU A 29 -2.62 -6.63 -4.74
C LEU A 29 -1.20 -7.19 -4.83
N LYS A 30 -0.25 -6.50 -4.18
CA LYS A 30 1.17 -6.85 -4.19
C LYS A 30 1.64 -7.19 -2.77
N TYR A 31 2.53 -8.17 -2.69
CA TYR A 31 3.19 -8.54 -1.44
C TYR A 31 4.68 -8.25 -1.55
N PRO A 32 5.30 -7.62 -0.54
CA PRO A 32 6.75 -7.58 -0.47
C PRO A 32 7.27 -8.99 -0.16
N GLU A 33 8.37 -9.38 -0.80
CA GLU A 33 9.01 -10.69 -0.59
C GLU A 33 9.44 -10.91 0.87
N GLN A 34 9.74 -9.81 1.57
CA GLN A 34 10.05 -9.81 3.00
C GLN A 34 9.49 -8.56 3.67
N SER A 35 9.12 -8.68 4.95
CA SER A 35 8.60 -7.59 5.77
C SER A 35 9.72 -6.65 6.22
N SER A 36 10.24 -5.81 5.32
CA SER A 36 11.25 -4.77 5.62
C SER A 36 10.93 -3.44 4.95
N VAL A 37 11.40 -2.34 5.56
CA VAL A 37 11.21 -0.97 5.03
C VAL A 37 11.80 -0.83 3.64
N ALA A 38 13.03 -1.32 3.43
CA ALA A 38 13.71 -1.17 2.15
C ALA A 38 12.98 -1.91 1.01
N ILE A 39 12.45 -3.11 1.28
CA ILE A 39 11.73 -3.89 0.27
C ILE A 39 10.36 -3.29 -0.02
N GLN A 40 9.63 -2.83 1.02
CA GLN A 40 8.35 -2.12 0.83
C GLN A 40 8.55 -0.83 0.02
N GLN A 41 9.59 -0.05 0.33
CA GLN A 41 9.91 1.18 -0.38
C GLN A 41 10.22 0.90 -1.86
N ARG A 42 11.07 -0.09 -2.16
CA ARG A 42 11.40 -0.46 -3.55
C ARG A 42 10.17 -0.87 -4.34
N LEU A 43 9.32 -1.72 -3.77
CA LEU A 43 8.06 -2.14 -4.40
C LEU A 43 7.17 -0.93 -4.72
N MET A 44 7.07 0.02 -3.81
CA MET A 44 6.28 1.24 -4.02
C MET A 44 6.90 2.16 -5.08
N ASP A 45 8.22 2.32 -5.11
CA ASP A 45 8.93 3.07 -6.16
C ASP A 45 8.73 2.43 -7.56
N ASP A 46 8.74 1.09 -7.64
CA ASP A 46 8.47 0.35 -8.88
C ASP A 46 7.02 0.59 -9.37
N LEU A 47 6.04 0.60 -8.46
CA LEU A 47 4.65 0.92 -8.77
C LEU A 47 4.46 2.37 -9.25
N VAL A 48 5.11 3.33 -8.58
CA VAL A 48 5.13 4.73 -9.02
C VAL A 48 5.71 4.85 -10.43
N THR A 49 6.81 4.15 -10.71
CA THR A 49 7.46 4.12 -12.03
C THR A 49 6.54 3.50 -13.09
N ALA A 50 5.76 2.49 -12.73
CA ALA A 50 4.73 1.90 -13.59
C ALA A 50 3.51 2.83 -13.82
N GLY A 51 3.46 4.00 -13.16
CA GLY A 51 2.47 5.03 -13.40
C GLY A 51 1.14 4.85 -12.67
N VAL A 52 1.10 4.01 -11.61
CA VAL A 52 -0.12 3.81 -10.80
C VAL A 52 -0.62 5.13 -10.21
N LYS A 53 -1.95 5.29 -10.15
CA LYS A 53 -2.59 6.53 -9.68
C LYS A 53 -2.86 6.58 -8.18
N GLY A 54 -2.78 5.44 -7.52
CA GLY A 54 -2.85 5.37 -6.07
C GLY A 54 -2.22 4.09 -5.54
N ILE A 55 -1.76 4.17 -4.29
CA ILE A 55 -1.19 3.06 -3.53
C ILE A 55 -1.88 3.04 -2.15
N MET A 56 -2.41 1.89 -1.76
CA MET A 56 -2.80 1.61 -0.39
C MET A 56 -1.75 0.67 0.22
N VAL A 57 -1.17 1.03 1.37
CA VAL A 57 -0.09 0.25 1.99
C VAL A 57 -0.39 -0.03 3.47
N SER A 58 -0.14 -1.26 3.92
CA SER A 58 0.04 -1.54 5.35
C SER A 58 1.50 -1.28 5.71
N ALA A 59 1.76 -0.17 6.42
CA ALA A 59 3.10 0.33 6.67
C ALA A 59 3.88 -0.66 7.55
N VAL A 60 5.05 -1.12 7.09
CA VAL A 60 5.83 -2.13 7.81
C VAL A 60 6.48 -1.57 9.08
N ASP A 61 6.98 -0.34 9.02
CA ASP A 61 7.51 0.40 10.16
C ASP A 61 7.34 1.90 9.88
N PRO A 62 6.23 2.53 10.31
CA PRO A 62 5.95 3.93 10.02
C PRO A 62 6.96 4.90 10.66
N LYS A 63 7.60 4.51 11.76
CA LYS A 63 8.57 5.36 12.48
C LYS A 63 9.83 5.59 11.66
N THR A 64 10.28 4.57 10.93
CA THR A 64 11.52 4.62 10.15
C THR A 64 11.28 4.82 8.64
N SER A 65 10.04 4.68 8.16
CA SER A 65 9.69 4.84 6.73
C SER A 65 9.05 6.19 6.38
N THR A 66 8.90 7.12 7.32
CA THR A 66 8.16 8.38 7.10
C THR A 66 8.62 9.15 5.86
N ASP A 67 9.93 9.33 5.67
CA ASP A 67 10.47 10.07 4.52
C ASP A 67 10.22 9.34 3.19
N GLY A 68 10.38 8.01 3.18
CA GLY A 68 10.11 7.17 2.02
C GLY A 68 8.63 7.20 1.61
N LEU A 69 7.74 7.07 2.59
CA LEU A 69 6.29 7.19 2.36
C LEU A 69 5.91 8.60 1.90
N ASN A 70 6.54 9.66 2.44
CA ASN A 70 6.32 11.04 2.01
C ASN A 70 6.79 11.29 0.57
N LYS A 71 7.88 10.65 0.15
CA LYS A 71 8.33 10.68 -1.24
C LYS A 71 7.27 10.06 -2.14
N ILE A 72 6.77 8.87 -1.82
CA ILE A 72 5.71 8.21 -2.62
C ILE A 72 4.44 9.07 -2.68
N ALA A 73 4.00 9.61 -1.54
CA ALA A 73 2.82 10.48 -1.45
C ALA A 73 2.96 11.78 -2.26
N SER A 74 4.18 12.21 -2.60
CA SER A 74 4.39 13.36 -3.49
C SER A 74 4.24 13.03 -4.97
N GLN A 75 4.23 11.74 -5.34
CA GLN A 75 4.23 11.27 -6.72
C GLN A 75 2.92 10.57 -7.12
N THR A 76 2.24 9.94 -6.15
CA THR A 76 0.95 9.26 -6.35
C THR A 76 0.09 9.38 -5.09
N ALA A 77 -1.22 9.14 -5.19
CA ALA A 77 -2.09 9.17 -4.03
C ALA A 77 -1.74 8.03 -3.07
N LEU A 78 -1.24 8.36 -1.88
CA LEU A 78 -0.89 7.38 -0.87
C LEU A 78 -1.98 7.28 0.21
N PHE A 79 -2.43 6.07 0.48
CA PHE A 79 -3.30 5.73 1.60
C PHE A 79 -2.65 4.64 2.45
N THR A 80 -3.04 4.56 3.72
CA THR A 80 -2.63 3.46 4.60
C THR A 80 -3.82 2.58 4.95
N THR A 81 -3.56 1.31 5.22
CA THR A 81 -4.59 0.36 5.67
C THR A 81 -3.98 -0.66 6.62
N ASP A 82 -4.77 -1.20 7.55
CA ASP A 82 -4.32 -2.14 8.60
C ASP A 82 -3.26 -1.51 9.54
N SER A 83 -2.01 -1.37 9.10
CA SER A 83 -0.96 -0.64 9.80
C SER A 83 -0.81 0.80 9.28
N ASP A 84 -1.05 1.76 10.17
CA ASP A 84 -1.06 3.18 9.82
C ASP A 84 0.33 3.85 9.84
N ALA A 85 0.45 4.99 9.15
CA ALA A 85 1.60 5.90 9.17
C ALA A 85 1.12 7.37 9.32
N PRO A 86 0.61 7.78 10.50
CA PRO A 86 -0.09 9.06 10.67
C PRO A 86 0.79 10.31 10.54
N GLN A 87 2.11 10.16 10.63
CA GLN A 87 3.07 11.27 10.46
C GLN A 87 3.47 11.51 9.00
N THR A 88 2.86 10.79 8.07
CA THR A 88 3.13 10.91 6.63
C THR A 88 2.08 11.77 5.93
N LYS A 89 2.34 12.15 4.68
CA LYS A 89 1.42 12.86 3.79
C LYS A 89 0.36 11.94 3.18
N ARG A 90 0.03 10.82 3.83
CA ARG A 90 -1.07 9.95 3.41
C ARG A 90 -2.39 10.72 3.36
N VAL A 91 -3.25 10.37 2.40
CA VAL A 91 -4.56 10.99 2.23
C VAL A 91 -5.51 10.56 3.35
N ALA A 92 -5.58 9.25 3.61
CA ALA A 92 -6.41 8.66 4.65
C ALA A 92 -5.85 7.33 5.14
N TYR A 93 -6.33 6.90 6.30
CA TYR A 93 -6.15 5.55 6.84
C TYR A 93 -7.48 4.80 6.76
N ILE A 94 -7.44 3.57 6.26
CA ILE A 94 -8.60 2.67 6.18
C ILE A 94 -8.32 1.44 7.05
N GLY A 95 -8.91 1.40 8.23
CA GLY A 95 -8.78 0.27 9.16
C GLY A 95 -9.62 0.47 10.41
N SER A 96 -9.56 -0.49 11.33
CA SER A 96 -10.20 -0.39 12.63
C SER A 96 -9.24 0.20 13.66
N SER A 97 -9.73 1.18 14.41
CA SER A 97 -9.08 1.76 15.60
C SER A 97 -8.86 0.76 16.72
#